data_AF-A0A521MJU9-F1
#
_entry.id   AF-A0A521MJU9-F1
#
_cell.length_a   1.000
_cell.length_b   1.000
_cell.length_c   1.000
_cell.angle_alpha   90.00
_cell.angle_beta   90.00
_cell.angle_gamma   90.00
#
_symmetry.space_group_name_H-M   'P 1'
#
loop_
_entity.id
_entity.type
_entity.pdbx_description
1 polymer ?
#
loop_
_entity_poly.entity_id
_entity_poly.type
_entity_poly.pdbx_seq_one_letter_code
_entity_poly.pdbx_strand_id
1 'polypeptide(L)'
;MKRSFLRIWVGIGIFLLCYTAHAQPNSAPPAINRLEKMYLRALQGNVRRILSDLDTLSDLNLYPQELKTKQQYLKRFKEQDEIFTYPTKNELLLQLISLYRVYWKEALLQLYPIQTAEKRLLENLENYLLSQAAEQEHKNEIRHNVIAYIKKILTHNGFYVANGKTAGFYDLLVWAKETETHYNVVLPGGNTDVTVVFMDSVVTMGWEEFATFGKYFPGGWATDKALYCVRSTYDTSSENFKISYLQHEGQHFADYKLYPELSGADLEYRAKLVELAYANQSAYKLLSFFQSNTTQDRSNAHSFANAHVIKNMAKELLRHEQATDNSEWKKLSIIDINAAARKLLGVNSEGLRKVGKEVKEFIQ
;
A
#
# COMPACT_ATOMS: atom_id res chain seq x y z
N MET A 1 15.91 37.05 16.46
CA MET A 1 15.88 35.64 16.91
C MET A 1 14.42 35.16 16.96
N LYS A 2 13.87 34.71 15.82
CA LYS A 2 12.53 34.09 15.72
C LYS A 2 12.71 32.83 14.88
N ARG A 3 12.75 31.67 15.53
CA ARG A 3 12.81 30.37 14.86
C ARG A 3 11.41 30.07 14.30
N SER A 4 11.26 30.24 12.99
CA SER A 4 10.13 29.76 12.23
C SER A 4 10.24 28.23 12.12
N PHE A 5 9.43 27.50 12.88
CA PHE A 5 9.23 26.07 12.67
C PHE A 5 8.46 25.88 11.36
N LEU A 6 9.19 25.52 10.30
CA LEU A 6 8.61 25.07 9.05
C LEU A 6 7.99 23.68 9.31
N ARG A 7 6.66 23.59 9.32
CA ARG A 7 5.93 22.32 9.40
C ARG A 7 6.25 21.49 8.16
N ILE A 8 6.96 20.40 8.35
CA ILE A 8 7.18 19.36 7.34
C ILE A 8 5.81 18.72 7.10
N TRP A 9 5.26 18.90 5.89
CA TRP A 9 4.12 18.13 5.42
C TRP A 9 4.58 16.69 5.17
N VAL A 10 4.43 15.82 6.17
CA VAL A 10 4.45 14.37 5.95
C VAL A 10 3.07 14.03 5.41
N GLY A 11 2.90 14.09 4.09
CA GLY A 11 1.72 13.53 3.45
C GLY A 11 1.75 12.02 3.64
N ILE A 12 0.96 11.52 4.58
CA ILE A 12 0.68 10.09 4.73
C ILE A 12 -0.34 9.76 3.63
N GLY A 13 0.16 9.51 2.42
CA GLY A 13 -0.63 8.85 1.38
C GLY A 13 -0.83 7.41 1.81
N ILE A 14 -2.08 7.01 2.00
CA ILE A 14 -2.44 5.61 2.21
C ILE A 14 -2.46 4.97 0.82
N PHE A 15 -1.56 4.03 0.56
CA PHE A 15 -1.44 3.38 -0.74
C PHE A 15 -2.28 2.11 -0.76
N LEU A 16 -3.27 2.04 -1.65
CA LEU A 16 -4.06 0.85 -1.87
C LEU A 16 -3.19 -0.26 -2.45
N LEU A 17 -3.10 -1.41 -1.78
CA LEU A 17 -2.52 -2.61 -2.38
C LEU A 17 -3.47 -3.17 -3.44
N CYS A 18 -3.06 -3.09 -4.71
CA CYS A 18 -3.81 -3.68 -5.81
C CYS A 18 -3.60 -5.19 -5.83
N TYR A 19 -4.66 -5.97 -5.65
CA TYR A 19 -4.61 -7.40 -5.95
C TYR A 19 -4.91 -7.62 -7.44
N THR A 20 -3.93 -8.04 -8.23
CA THR A 20 -4.23 -8.61 -9.56
C THR A 20 -4.94 -9.96 -9.36
N ALA A 21 -6.26 -9.97 -9.54
CA ALA A 21 -7.08 -11.15 -9.42
C ALA A 21 -6.99 -12.01 -10.69
N HIS A 22 -6.07 -12.97 -10.73
CA HIS A 22 -6.31 -14.18 -11.49
C HIS A 22 -7.15 -15.12 -10.62
N ALA A 23 -8.31 -15.51 -11.13
CA ALA A 23 -9.21 -16.46 -10.47
C ALA A 23 -8.47 -17.78 -10.18
N GLN A 24 -8.55 -18.27 -8.95
CA GLN A 24 -8.37 -19.69 -8.67
C GLN A 24 -9.57 -20.20 -7.86
N PRO A 25 -10.14 -21.36 -8.24
CA PRO A 25 -11.28 -21.94 -7.55
C PRO A 25 -10.85 -22.64 -6.26
N ASN A 26 -11.76 -22.64 -5.30
CA ASN A 26 -11.96 -23.51 -4.13
C ASN A 26 -10.77 -24.33 -3.59
N SER A 27 -10.48 -24.08 -2.29
CA SER A 27 -9.48 -24.76 -1.43
C SER A 27 -8.06 -24.76 -2.01
N ALA A 28 -7.33 -23.67 -1.79
CA ALA A 28 -5.97 -23.54 -2.25
C ALA A 28 -5.06 -24.63 -1.62
N PRO A 29 -4.31 -25.42 -2.42
CA PRO A 29 -3.31 -26.36 -1.91
C PRO A 29 -2.25 -25.67 -1.02
N PRO A 30 -1.53 -26.42 -0.17
CA PRO A 30 -0.54 -25.87 0.78
C PRO A 30 0.50 -24.92 0.15
N ALA A 31 0.82 -25.11 -1.14
CA ALA A 31 1.78 -24.34 -1.92
C ALA A 31 1.46 -22.84 -2.04
N ILE A 32 0.18 -22.53 -2.32
CA ILE A 32 -0.28 -21.14 -2.51
C ILE A 32 -0.22 -20.40 -1.17
N ASN A 33 -0.53 -21.10 -0.08
CA ASN A 33 -0.48 -20.54 1.27
C ASN A 33 0.97 -20.17 1.67
N ARG A 34 1.97 -20.99 1.31
CA ARG A 34 3.37 -20.68 1.64
C ARG A 34 3.88 -19.46 0.88
N LEU A 35 3.64 -19.38 -0.43
CA LEU A 35 4.01 -18.22 -1.25
C LEU A 35 3.38 -16.94 -0.71
N GLU A 36 2.08 -17.00 -0.43
CA GLU A 36 1.33 -15.87 0.10
C GLU A 36 1.92 -15.37 1.42
N LYS A 37 2.24 -16.28 2.35
CA LYS A 37 2.94 -15.94 3.60
C LYS A 37 4.28 -15.25 3.38
N MET A 38 5.04 -15.63 2.36
CA MET A 38 6.31 -14.97 2.03
C MET A 38 6.06 -13.53 1.57
N TYR A 39 5.12 -13.32 0.65
CA TYR A 39 4.80 -11.98 0.17
C TYR A 39 4.25 -11.07 1.28
N LEU A 40 3.36 -11.58 2.14
CA LEU A 40 2.85 -10.82 3.27
C LEU A 40 3.96 -10.41 4.25
N ARG A 41 4.97 -11.27 4.50
CA ARG A 41 6.13 -10.89 5.31
C ARG A 41 7.04 -9.88 4.63
N ALA A 42 7.13 -9.92 3.30
CA ALA A 42 7.87 -8.92 2.54
C ALA A 42 7.20 -7.55 2.66
N LEU A 43 5.87 -7.50 2.59
CA LEU A 43 5.07 -6.29 2.86
C LEU A 43 5.17 -5.79 4.30
N GLN A 44 5.55 -6.64 5.24
CA GLN A 44 5.87 -6.25 6.62
C GLN A 44 7.33 -5.80 6.79
N GLY A 45 8.09 -5.66 5.70
CA GLY A 45 9.49 -5.25 5.75
C GLY A 45 10.43 -6.29 6.37
N ASN A 46 10.05 -7.57 6.34
CA ASN A 46 10.78 -8.65 6.99
C ASN A 46 11.27 -9.72 6.00
N VAL A 47 11.99 -9.28 4.97
CA VAL A 47 12.59 -10.20 3.99
C VAL A 47 13.70 -11.03 4.62
N ARG A 48 14.37 -10.52 5.67
CA ARG A 48 15.36 -11.28 6.45
C ARG A 48 14.80 -12.62 6.93
N ARG A 49 13.59 -12.61 7.49
CA ARG A 49 12.94 -13.84 7.97
C ARG A 49 12.57 -14.79 6.83
N ILE A 50 12.19 -14.25 5.67
CA ILE A 50 11.92 -15.05 4.47
C ILE A 50 13.17 -15.84 4.09
N LEU A 51 14.34 -15.18 4.03
CA LEU A 51 15.60 -15.85 3.68
C LEU A 51 15.97 -16.95 4.69
N SER A 52 15.82 -16.69 6.00
CA SER A 52 16.05 -17.71 7.04
C SER A 52 15.15 -18.93 6.88
N ASP A 53 13.87 -18.73 6.58
CA ASP A 53 12.93 -19.83 6.36
C ASP A 53 13.27 -20.59 5.06
N LEU A 54 13.68 -19.89 4.00
CA LEU A 54 14.09 -20.48 2.71
C LEU A 54 15.34 -21.34 2.80
N ASP A 55 16.32 -20.99 3.64
CA ASP A 55 17.55 -21.77 3.83
C ASP A 55 17.26 -23.16 4.43
N THR A 56 16.15 -23.31 5.16
CA THR A 56 15.73 -24.60 5.76
C THR A 56 14.80 -25.43 4.87
N LEU A 57 14.34 -24.88 3.75
CA LEU A 57 13.40 -25.54 2.85
C LEU A 57 14.12 -26.31 1.74
N SER A 58 13.97 -27.63 1.72
CA SER A 58 14.46 -28.48 0.63
C SER A 58 13.70 -28.21 -0.68
N ASP A 59 14.44 -28.06 -1.78
CA ASP A 59 13.87 -27.85 -3.12
C ASP A 59 12.99 -29.01 -3.57
N LEU A 60 13.26 -30.24 -3.09
CA LEU A 60 12.47 -31.44 -3.39
C LEU A 60 11.03 -31.36 -2.87
N ASN A 61 10.77 -30.46 -1.91
CA ASN A 61 9.47 -30.26 -1.27
C ASN A 61 8.76 -28.99 -1.77
N LEU A 62 9.22 -28.41 -2.88
CA LEU A 62 8.67 -27.18 -3.45
C LEU A 62 7.96 -27.46 -4.77
N TYR A 63 6.78 -26.88 -4.93
CA TYR A 63 6.13 -26.79 -6.23
C TYR A 63 6.91 -25.84 -7.15
N PRO A 64 6.79 -25.96 -8.49
CA PRO A 64 7.57 -25.14 -9.43
C PRO A 64 7.52 -23.63 -9.18
N GLN A 65 6.33 -23.11 -8.81
CA GLN A 65 6.16 -21.69 -8.51
C GLN A 65 6.83 -21.26 -7.18
N GLU A 66 6.89 -22.16 -6.19
CA GLU A 66 7.61 -21.95 -4.94
C GLU A 66 9.12 -21.95 -5.16
N LEU A 67 9.61 -22.90 -5.95
CA LEU A 67 11.02 -22.95 -6.33
C LEU A 67 11.44 -21.66 -7.07
N LYS A 68 10.62 -21.22 -8.05
CA LYS A 68 10.83 -19.95 -8.75
C LYS A 68 10.88 -18.77 -7.78
N THR A 69 9.91 -18.66 -6.87
CA THR A 69 9.86 -17.56 -5.90
C THR A 69 11.04 -17.61 -4.93
N LYS A 70 11.43 -18.80 -4.46
CA LYS A 70 12.64 -19.00 -3.64
C LYS A 70 13.88 -18.48 -4.38
N GLN A 71 14.08 -18.90 -5.63
CA GLN A 71 15.19 -18.43 -6.46
C GLN A 71 15.17 -16.91 -6.65
N GLN A 72 14.00 -16.31 -6.86
CA GLN A 72 13.86 -14.85 -6.97
C GLN A 72 14.30 -14.12 -5.69
N TYR A 73 13.90 -14.59 -4.50
CA TYR A 73 14.35 -14.01 -3.23
C TYR A 73 15.86 -14.20 -3.00
N LEU A 74 16.41 -15.38 -3.29
CA LEU A 74 17.85 -15.63 -3.17
C LEU A 74 18.63 -14.70 -4.10
N LYS A 75 18.22 -14.60 -5.37
CA LYS A 75 18.86 -13.73 -6.35
C LYS A 75 18.83 -12.25 -5.94
N ARG A 76 17.65 -11.73 -5.57
CA ARG A 76 17.46 -10.30 -5.26
C ARG A 76 18.13 -9.88 -3.95
N PHE A 77 18.05 -10.72 -2.91
CA PHE A 77 18.38 -10.32 -1.54
C PHE A 77 19.61 -11.05 -0.94
N LYS A 78 19.98 -12.23 -1.45
CA LYS A 78 21.18 -12.96 -0.98
C LYS A 78 22.37 -12.75 -1.92
N GLU A 79 22.21 -13.05 -3.20
CA GLU A 79 23.25 -12.93 -4.24
C GLU A 79 23.41 -11.48 -4.71
N GLN A 80 22.29 -10.75 -4.79
CA GLN A 80 22.22 -9.34 -5.20
C GLN A 80 22.75 -9.04 -6.61
N ASP A 81 22.64 -10.01 -7.53
CA ASP A 81 23.14 -9.93 -8.91
C ASP A 81 22.01 -9.78 -9.96
N GLU A 82 20.79 -9.52 -9.50
CA GLU A 82 19.65 -9.32 -10.39
C GLU A 82 19.82 -8.07 -11.26
N ILE A 83 19.58 -8.26 -12.56
CA ILE A 83 19.59 -7.19 -13.55
C ILE A 83 18.15 -6.70 -13.73
N PHE A 84 17.96 -5.39 -13.65
CA PHE A 84 16.66 -4.76 -13.80
C PHE A 84 16.61 -3.93 -15.07
N THR A 85 15.43 -3.89 -15.67
CA THR A 85 15.13 -3.04 -16.82
C THR A 85 13.90 -2.21 -16.50
N TYR A 86 13.85 -0.99 -17.04
CA TYR A 86 12.75 -0.05 -16.84
C TYR A 86 12.31 0.52 -18.18
N PRO A 87 11.03 0.87 -18.36
CA PRO A 87 10.50 1.41 -19.62
C PRO A 87 10.86 2.90 -19.78
N THR A 88 12.14 3.25 -19.58
CA THR A 88 12.67 4.60 -19.74
C THR A 88 14.15 4.54 -20.12
N LYS A 89 14.62 5.57 -20.83
CA LYS A 89 16.05 5.81 -21.10
C LYS A 89 16.60 7.02 -20.32
N ASN A 90 15.78 7.64 -19.47
CA ASN A 90 16.20 8.80 -18.69
C ASN A 90 17.22 8.37 -17.62
N GLU A 91 18.49 8.73 -17.82
CA GLU A 91 19.62 8.30 -16.97
C GLU A 91 19.49 8.78 -15.52
N LEU A 92 19.01 10.01 -15.30
CA LEU A 92 18.73 10.56 -13.98
C LEU A 92 17.74 9.67 -13.22
N LEU A 93 16.60 9.34 -13.83
CA LEU A 93 15.58 8.49 -13.22
C LEU A 93 16.10 7.07 -12.95
N LEU A 94 16.82 6.47 -13.91
CA LEU A 94 17.42 5.14 -13.74
C LEU A 94 18.39 5.11 -12.54
N GLN A 95 19.21 6.16 -12.38
CA GLN A 95 20.14 6.26 -11.27
C GLN A 95 19.41 6.46 -9.93
N LEU A 96 18.37 7.30 -9.88
CA LEU A 96 17.54 7.46 -8.68
C LEU A 96 16.89 6.12 -8.27
N ILE A 97 16.27 5.39 -9.21
CA ILE A 97 15.71 4.06 -8.94
C ILE A 97 16.78 3.10 -8.41
N SER A 98 18.00 3.18 -8.93
CA SER A 98 19.13 2.39 -8.43
C SER A 98 19.43 2.66 -6.95
N LEU A 99 19.48 3.93 -6.55
CA LEU A 99 19.71 4.33 -5.15
C LEU A 99 18.57 3.87 -4.22
N TYR A 100 17.32 4.01 -4.66
CA TYR A 100 16.17 3.51 -3.91
C TYR A 100 16.20 1.98 -3.72
N ARG A 101 16.60 1.21 -4.74
CA ARG A 101 16.74 -0.26 -4.60
C ARG A 101 17.82 -0.66 -3.62
N VAL A 102 18.94 0.05 -3.57
CA VAL A 102 19.98 -0.21 -2.54
C VAL A 102 19.36 -0.01 -1.16
N TYR A 103 18.65 1.09 -0.95
CA TYR A 103 17.93 1.35 0.29
C TYR A 103 16.89 0.27 0.61
N TRP A 104 16.03 -0.13 -0.34
CA TRP A 104 15.02 -1.15 -0.11
C TRP A 104 15.66 -2.49 0.28
N LYS A 105 16.77 -2.89 -0.35
CA LYS A 105 17.51 -4.08 0.09
C LYS A 105 18.00 -3.95 1.54
N GLU A 106 18.66 -2.85 1.89
CA GLU A 106 19.17 -2.63 3.25
C GLU A 106 18.05 -2.63 4.30
N ALA A 107 16.95 -1.96 3.99
CA ALA A 107 15.78 -1.80 4.85
C ALA A 107 15.01 -3.13 5.05
N LEU A 108 14.69 -3.83 3.96
CA LEU A 108 13.91 -5.08 3.98
C LEU A 108 14.70 -6.26 4.57
N LEU A 109 16.02 -6.27 4.42
CA LEU A 109 16.92 -7.23 5.06
C LEU A 109 17.20 -6.89 6.53
N GLN A 110 16.79 -5.72 7.00
CA GLN A 110 17.03 -5.23 8.35
C GLN A 110 18.51 -5.34 8.72
N LEU A 111 19.40 -4.94 7.79
CA LEU A 111 20.86 -4.99 8.02
C LEU A 111 21.28 -4.04 9.14
N TYR A 112 20.53 -2.95 9.31
CA TYR A 112 20.70 -1.90 10.31
C TYR A 112 19.32 -1.44 10.80
N PRO A 113 19.24 -0.63 11.88
CA PRO A 113 18.04 0.14 12.18
C PRO A 113 17.58 0.94 10.96
N ILE A 114 16.27 1.01 10.73
CA ILE A 114 15.71 1.63 9.51
C ILE A 114 16.18 3.07 9.31
N GLN A 115 16.37 3.83 10.38
CA GLN A 115 16.86 5.21 10.35
C GLN A 115 18.27 5.32 9.75
N THR A 116 19.11 4.29 9.92
CA THR A 116 20.45 4.24 9.32
C THR A 116 20.35 4.05 7.81
N ALA A 117 19.51 3.13 7.34
CA ALA A 117 19.27 2.92 5.91
C ALA A 117 18.66 4.18 5.25
N GLU A 118 17.71 4.81 5.95
CA GLU A 118 17.09 6.07 5.51
C GLU A 118 18.12 7.21 5.38
N LYS A 119 18.98 7.38 6.39
CA LYS A 119 20.05 8.39 6.34
C LYS A 119 20.98 8.14 5.14
N ARG A 120 21.41 6.89 4.93
CA ARG A 120 22.26 6.52 3.79
C ARG A 120 21.58 6.79 2.45
N LEU A 121 20.28 6.51 2.32
CA LEU A 121 19.52 6.86 1.12
C LEU A 121 19.59 8.36 0.85
N LEU A 122 19.25 9.18 1.84
CA LEU A 122 19.21 10.64 1.69
C LEU A 122 20.59 11.22 1.34
N GLU A 123 21.65 10.76 2.02
CA GLU A 123 23.03 11.17 1.72
C GLU A 123 23.45 10.77 0.31
N ASN A 124 23.12 9.55 -0.14
CA ASN A 124 23.46 9.10 -1.48
C ASN A 124 22.69 9.85 -2.57
N LEU A 125 21.40 10.13 -2.36
CA LEU A 125 20.58 10.94 -3.25
C LEU A 125 21.14 12.37 -3.35
N GLU A 126 21.44 12.98 -2.21
CA GLU A 126 22.00 14.33 -2.15
C GLU A 126 23.36 14.39 -2.86
N ASN A 127 24.29 13.49 -2.54
CA ASN A 127 25.61 13.45 -3.16
C ASN A 127 25.51 13.28 -4.68
N TYR A 128 24.67 12.36 -5.14
CA TYR A 128 24.45 12.16 -6.57
C TYR A 128 23.90 13.44 -7.23
N LEU A 129 22.83 14.03 -6.70
CA LEU A 129 22.22 15.23 -7.31
C LEU A 129 23.14 16.45 -7.24
N LEU A 130 23.91 16.63 -6.16
CA LEU A 130 24.90 17.70 -6.04
C LEU A 130 26.03 17.55 -7.07
N SER A 131 26.41 16.31 -7.43
CA SER A 131 27.41 16.05 -8.48
C SER A 131 26.91 16.43 -9.87
N GLN A 132 25.60 16.43 -10.08
CA GLN A 132 24.97 16.79 -11.37
C GLN A 132 24.58 18.27 -11.44
N ALA A 133 24.40 18.94 -10.30
CA ALA A 133 23.97 20.33 -10.24
C ALA A 133 25.13 21.30 -10.53
N ALA A 134 25.02 22.07 -11.61
CA ALA A 134 25.96 23.15 -11.92
C ALA A 134 25.72 24.39 -11.04
N GLU A 135 24.48 24.83 -10.94
CA GLU A 135 24.11 26.12 -10.33
C GLU A 135 23.94 26.03 -8.81
N GLN A 136 24.30 27.12 -8.11
CA GLN A 136 24.23 27.18 -6.66
C GLN A 136 22.79 27.12 -6.12
N GLU A 137 21.82 27.62 -6.88
CA GLU A 137 20.39 27.56 -6.52
C GLU A 137 19.92 26.11 -6.38
N HIS A 138 20.15 25.28 -7.41
CA HIS A 138 19.85 23.85 -7.36
C HIS A 138 20.55 23.15 -6.19
N LYS A 139 21.82 23.46 -5.94
CA LYS A 139 22.56 22.89 -4.80
C LYS A 139 21.94 23.25 -3.45
N ASN A 140 21.41 24.46 -3.31
CA ASN A 140 20.74 24.90 -2.08
C ASN A 140 19.40 24.19 -1.90
N GLU A 141 18.62 24.02 -2.97
CA GLU A 141 17.35 23.27 -2.92
C GLU A 141 17.56 21.80 -2.54
N ILE A 142 18.57 21.14 -3.14
CA ILE A 142 18.93 19.75 -2.84
C ILE A 142 19.23 19.58 -1.34
N ARG A 143 20.10 20.44 -0.79
CA ARG A 143 20.47 20.42 0.64
C ARG A 143 19.31 20.74 1.57
N HIS A 144 18.37 21.55 1.12
CA HIS A 144 17.20 21.90 1.91
C HIS A 144 16.23 20.72 2.01
N ASN A 145 15.90 20.09 0.89
CA ASN A 145 15.02 18.93 0.85
C ASN A 145 15.21 18.13 -0.45
N VAL A 146 16.07 17.12 -0.39
CA VAL A 146 16.38 16.26 -1.54
C VAL A 146 15.15 15.53 -2.11
N ILE A 147 14.19 15.12 -1.27
CA ILE A 147 12.98 14.42 -1.71
C ILE A 147 12.08 15.38 -2.51
N ALA A 148 11.87 16.60 -2.02
CA ALA A 148 11.11 17.62 -2.75
C ALA A 148 11.80 17.99 -4.07
N TYR A 149 13.13 18.08 -4.07
CA TYR A 149 13.90 18.36 -5.27
C TYR A 149 13.77 17.25 -6.32
N ILE A 150 13.81 15.97 -5.92
CA ILE A 150 13.59 14.82 -6.82
C ILE A 150 12.25 14.94 -7.55
N LYS A 151 11.17 15.28 -6.82
CA LYS A 151 9.86 15.50 -7.43
C LYS A 151 9.92 16.64 -8.45
N LYS A 152 10.49 17.79 -8.08
CA LYS A 152 10.64 18.96 -8.95
C LYS A 152 11.39 18.61 -10.25
N ILE A 153 12.55 17.97 -10.16
CA ILE A 153 13.40 17.70 -11.32
C ILE A 153 12.78 16.63 -12.23
N LEU A 154 12.17 15.58 -11.68
CA LEU A 154 11.50 14.56 -12.48
C LEU A 154 10.25 15.11 -13.18
N THR A 155 9.48 15.99 -12.51
CA THR A 155 8.38 16.71 -13.15
C THR A 155 8.85 17.63 -14.28
N HIS A 156 9.96 18.33 -14.10
CA HIS A 156 10.58 19.09 -15.19
C HIS A 156 11.00 18.20 -16.37
N ASN A 157 11.37 16.93 -16.10
CA ASN A 157 11.71 15.92 -17.11
C ASN A 157 10.48 15.19 -17.70
N GLY A 158 9.26 15.68 -17.45
CA GLY A 158 8.03 15.13 -18.03
C GLY A 158 7.46 13.90 -17.32
N PHE A 159 7.87 13.64 -16.07
CA PHE A 159 7.33 12.55 -15.26
C PHE A 159 6.42 13.03 -14.14
N TYR A 160 5.47 12.20 -13.76
CA TYR A 160 4.69 12.34 -12.55
C TYR A 160 5.29 11.46 -11.46
N VAL A 161 5.28 11.97 -10.22
CA VAL A 161 6.01 11.34 -9.11
C VAL A 161 5.18 11.38 -7.83
N ALA A 162 5.05 10.21 -7.21
CA ALA A 162 4.72 10.06 -5.81
C ALA A 162 5.96 9.54 -5.08
N ASN A 163 6.58 10.41 -4.30
CA ASN A 163 7.74 10.08 -3.47
C ASN A 163 7.49 10.58 -2.04
N GLY A 164 7.98 9.82 -1.08
CA GLY A 164 7.60 10.01 0.33
C GLY A 164 7.85 8.74 1.11
N LYS A 165 7.09 8.50 2.18
CA LYS A 165 7.12 7.21 2.88
C LYS A 165 5.82 6.46 2.70
N THR A 166 5.94 5.18 2.33
CA THR A 166 4.85 4.21 2.23
C THR A 166 5.14 3.09 3.22
N ALA A 167 4.20 2.79 4.12
CA ALA A 167 4.38 1.78 5.17
C ALA A 167 5.70 1.90 5.96
N GLY A 168 6.18 3.14 6.18
CA GLY A 168 7.42 3.44 6.90
C GLY A 168 8.69 3.46 6.05
N PHE A 169 8.65 3.07 4.78
CA PHE A 169 9.81 3.06 3.87
C PHE A 169 9.79 4.22 2.89
N TYR A 170 10.95 4.83 2.61
CA TYR A 170 11.04 5.80 1.51
C TYR A 170 10.73 5.14 0.17
N ASP A 171 9.84 5.77 -0.59
CA ASP A 171 9.26 5.21 -1.80
C ASP A 171 9.47 6.13 -3.01
N LEU A 172 9.41 5.53 -4.19
CA LEU A 172 9.54 6.19 -5.48
C LEU A 172 8.64 5.52 -6.50
N LEU A 173 7.46 6.12 -6.72
CA LEU A 173 6.56 5.76 -7.82
C LEU A 173 6.67 6.83 -8.91
N VAL A 174 6.85 6.38 -10.15
CA VAL A 174 7.03 7.29 -11.29
C VAL A 174 6.27 6.77 -12.49
N TRP A 175 5.51 7.64 -13.15
CA TRP A 175 4.74 7.36 -14.37
C TRP A 175 4.81 8.54 -15.34
N ALA A 176 4.49 8.30 -16.61
CA ALA A 176 4.71 9.30 -17.66
C ALA A 176 3.43 9.96 -18.19
N LYS A 177 2.25 9.44 -17.86
CA LYS A 177 0.98 9.97 -18.37
C LYS A 177 -0.13 9.95 -17.33
N GLU A 178 -0.90 11.03 -17.27
CA GLU A 178 -2.14 11.11 -16.49
C GLU A 178 -3.35 11.38 -17.39
N THR A 179 -4.52 10.91 -16.96
CA THR A 179 -5.82 11.27 -17.52
C THR A 179 -6.83 11.40 -16.38
N GLU A 180 -7.68 12.41 -16.42
CA GLU A 180 -8.66 12.67 -15.36
C GLU A 180 -10.07 12.26 -15.77
N THR A 181 -10.81 11.65 -14.85
CA THR A 181 -12.22 11.32 -15.00
C THR A 181 -12.97 11.64 -13.70
N HIS A 182 -14.15 12.25 -13.80
CA HIS A 182 -14.99 12.50 -12.63
C HIS A 182 -15.92 11.31 -12.35
N TYR A 183 -16.06 10.97 -11.07
CA TYR A 183 -16.95 9.93 -10.58
C TYR A 183 -17.81 10.47 -9.43
N ASN A 184 -19.08 10.09 -9.40
CA ASN A 184 -19.92 10.17 -8.20
C ASN A 184 -19.82 8.83 -7.46
N VAL A 185 -19.16 8.82 -6.31
CA VAL A 185 -18.95 7.61 -5.51
C VAL A 185 -20.08 7.48 -4.49
N VAL A 186 -20.81 6.36 -4.54
CA VAL A 186 -21.86 6.04 -3.57
C VAL A 186 -21.25 5.34 -2.37
N LEU A 187 -21.30 5.97 -1.19
CA LEU A 187 -20.84 5.40 0.08
C LEU A 187 -22.02 5.21 1.04
N PRO A 188 -21.91 4.34 2.07
CA PRO A 188 -23.00 4.15 3.03
C PRO A 188 -23.33 5.42 3.83
N GLY A 189 -22.36 6.34 3.98
CA GLY A 189 -22.52 7.63 4.65
C GLY A 189 -22.99 8.79 3.77
N GLY A 190 -23.18 8.57 2.46
CA GLY A 190 -23.54 9.60 1.49
C GLY A 190 -22.70 9.52 0.21
N ASN A 191 -23.10 10.26 -0.83
CA ASN A 191 -22.36 10.30 -2.09
C ASN A 191 -21.25 11.35 -2.04
N THR A 192 -20.14 11.07 -2.71
CA THR A 192 -18.99 11.97 -2.81
C THR A 192 -18.52 12.07 -4.26
N ASP A 193 -18.46 13.29 -4.79
CA ASP A 193 -17.85 13.55 -6.09
C ASP A 193 -16.33 13.59 -5.98
N VAL A 194 -15.66 12.84 -6.85
CA VAL A 194 -14.21 12.72 -6.89
C VAL A 194 -13.68 12.84 -8.31
N THR A 195 -12.50 13.44 -8.44
CA THR A 195 -11.68 13.28 -9.65
C THR A 195 -10.78 12.07 -9.46
N VAL A 196 -10.81 11.14 -10.41
CA VAL A 196 -9.86 10.03 -10.52
C VAL A 196 -8.81 10.38 -11.57
N VAL A 197 -7.56 10.48 -11.14
CA VAL A 197 -6.37 10.63 -11.97
C VAL A 197 -5.85 9.24 -12.30
N PHE A 198 -6.07 8.79 -13.53
CA PHE A 198 -5.52 7.54 -14.04
C PHE A 198 -4.07 7.74 -14.47
N MET A 199 -3.18 6.99 -13.83
CA MET A 199 -1.75 6.95 -14.08
C MET A 199 -1.43 5.84 -15.09
N ASP A 200 -0.74 6.22 -16.15
CA ASP A 200 -0.38 5.40 -17.29
C ASP A 200 1.14 5.45 -17.55
N SER A 201 1.64 4.44 -18.26
CA SER A 201 3.07 4.33 -18.57
C SER A 201 3.95 4.39 -17.32
N VAL A 202 3.65 3.52 -16.35
CA VAL A 202 4.40 3.42 -15.09
C VAL A 202 5.83 2.97 -15.38
N VAL A 203 6.80 3.69 -14.80
CA VAL A 203 8.23 3.38 -14.87
C VAL A 203 8.67 2.57 -13.66
N THR A 204 8.26 2.95 -12.46
CA THR A 204 8.51 2.19 -11.23
C THR A 204 7.30 2.28 -10.31
N MET A 205 6.99 1.16 -9.66
CA MET A 205 5.86 0.97 -8.73
C MET A 205 6.29 1.01 -7.26
N GLY A 206 7.54 1.38 -6.99
CA GLY A 206 8.01 1.52 -5.62
C GLY A 206 8.43 0.21 -4.94
N TRP A 207 8.58 0.29 -3.62
CA TRP A 207 9.25 -0.75 -2.83
C TRP A 207 8.44 -2.05 -2.69
N GLU A 208 7.11 -2.00 -2.70
CA GLU A 208 6.25 -3.19 -2.56
C GLU A 208 6.37 -4.11 -3.78
N GLU A 209 6.38 -3.52 -4.99
CA GLU A 209 6.64 -4.24 -6.24
C GLU A 209 8.02 -4.90 -6.17
N PHE A 210 9.02 -4.14 -5.73
CA PHE A 210 10.38 -4.61 -5.56
C PHE A 210 10.48 -5.73 -4.50
N ALA A 211 9.72 -5.67 -3.42
CA ALA A 211 9.77 -6.67 -2.36
C ALA A 211 9.07 -7.98 -2.76
N THR A 212 8.10 -7.90 -3.68
CA THR A 212 7.17 -9.00 -3.96
C THR A 212 7.16 -9.46 -5.42
N PHE A 213 8.12 -9.00 -6.23
CA PHE A 213 8.26 -9.38 -7.64
C PHE A 213 6.99 -9.07 -8.45
N GLY A 214 6.38 -7.92 -8.18
CA GLY A 214 5.14 -7.48 -8.83
C GLY A 214 3.89 -8.23 -8.39
N LYS A 215 3.96 -9.09 -7.38
CA LYS A 215 2.75 -9.70 -6.79
C LYS A 215 1.88 -8.64 -6.08
N TYR A 216 2.53 -7.72 -5.39
CA TYR A 216 1.90 -6.63 -4.66
C TYR A 216 2.56 -5.31 -5.01
N PHE A 217 1.74 -4.28 -5.15
CA PHE A 217 2.17 -2.92 -5.46
C PHE A 217 1.01 -1.95 -5.18
N PRO A 218 1.29 -0.65 -5.06
CA PRO A 218 0.28 0.40 -4.97
C PRO A 218 -0.56 0.46 -6.25
N GLY A 219 -1.84 0.13 -6.13
CA GLY A 219 -2.86 0.22 -7.17
C GLY A 219 -3.47 1.60 -7.33
N GLY A 220 -3.43 2.40 -6.27
CA GLY A 220 -4.00 3.73 -6.24
C GLY A 220 -3.99 4.28 -4.82
N TRP A 221 -4.42 5.53 -4.65
CA TRP A 221 -4.52 6.16 -3.33
C TRP A 221 -5.40 7.41 -3.40
N ALA A 222 -5.98 7.79 -2.28
CA ALA A 222 -6.65 9.06 -2.10
C ALA A 222 -5.68 10.16 -1.62
N THR A 223 -6.00 11.39 -2.00
CA THR A 223 -5.51 12.62 -1.38
C THR A 223 -6.72 13.44 -0.92
N ASP A 224 -6.50 14.63 -0.35
CA ASP A 224 -7.59 15.58 -0.07
C ASP A 224 -8.19 16.22 -1.34
N LYS A 225 -7.59 15.99 -2.52
CA LYS A 225 -7.95 16.64 -3.80
C LYS A 225 -8.46 15.70 -4.87
N ALA A 226 -7.87 14.50 -4.98
CA ALA A 226 -8.20 13.53 -6.02
C ALA A 226 -7.86 12.11 -5.57
N LEU A 227 -8.40 11.12 -6.29
CA LEU A 227 -7.99 9.73 -6.23
C LEU A 227 -7.00 9.46 -7.37
N TYR A 228 -5.92 8.74 -7.09
CA TYR A 228 -4.96 8.30 -8.09
C TYR A 228 -5.17 6.81 -8.35
N CYS A 229 -5.17 6.39 -9.61
CA CYS A 229 -5.45 5.01 -10.03
C CYS A 229 -4.37 4.55 -11.01
N VAL A 230 -3.66 3.46 -10.74
CA VAL A 230 -2.80 2.87 -11.77
C VAL A 230 -3.69 2.18 -12.80
N ARG A 231 -3.79 2.73 -14.02
CA ARG A 231 -4.79 2.26 -15.00
C ARG A 231 -4.65 0.78 -15.32
N SER A 232 -3.41 0.30 -15.51
CA SER A 232 -3.14 -1.07 -15.97
C SER A 232 -3.57 -2.15 -14.99
N THR A 233 -3.94 -1.79 -13.76
CA THR A 233 -4.25 -2.73 -12.68
C THR A 233 -5.75 -3.01 -12.56
N TYR A 234 -6.59 -2.19 -13.21
CA TYR A 234 -8.04 -2.25 -13.09
C TYR A 234 -8.76 -2.31 -14.42
N ASP A 235 -9.70 -3.24 -14.52
CA ASP A 235 -10.85 -3.10 -15.42
C ASP A 235 -11.88 -2.20 -14.74
N THR A 236 -12.10 -1.01 -15.29
CA THR A 236 -13.03 0.00 -14.72
C THR A 236 -14.49 -0.45 -14.64
N SER A 237 -14.87 -1.50 -15.37
CA SER A 237 -16.20 -2.10 -15.30
C SER A 237 -16.35 -3.10 -14.14
N SER A 238 -15.23 -3.59 -13.62
CA SER A 238 -15.18 -4.68 -12.63
C SER A 238 -15.54 -4.24 -11.21
N GLU A 239 -15.93 -5.22 -10.39
CA GLU A 239 -16.15 -5.05 -8.96
C GLU A 239 -14.87 -4.59 -8.24
N ASN A 240 -13.71 -5.11 -8.65
CA ASN A 240 -12.42 -4.74 -8.06
C ASN A 240 -12.13 -3.24 -8.21
N PHE A 241 -12.46 -2.65 -9.37
CA PHE A 241 -12.34 -1.21 -9.56
C PHE A 241 -13.42 -0.44 -8.79
N LYS A 242 -14.69 -0.82 -8.95
CA LYS A 242 -15.80 -0.04 -8.39
C LYS A 242 -15.83 -0.04 -6.86
N ILE A 243 -15.44 -1.17 -6.25
CA ILE A 243 -15.58 -1.38 -4.81
C ILE A 243 -14.22 -1.26 -4.14
N SER A 244 -13.30 -2.18 -4.44
CA SER A 244 -12.00 -2.24 -3.75
C SER A 244 -11.10 -1.06 -4.04
N TYR A 245 -11.27 -0.37 -5.16
CA TYR A 245 -10.60 0.90 -5.42
C TYR A 245 -11.51 2.11 -5.19
N LEU A 246 -12.53 2.31 -6.02
CA LEU A 246 -13.24 3.58 -6.11
C LEU A 246 -14.03 3.90 -4.84
N GLN A 247 -14.74 2.93 -4.26
CA GLN A 247 -15.46 3.14 -3.00
C GLN A 247 -14.53 3.15 -1.79
N HIS A 248 -13.49 2.31 -1.76
CA HIS A 248 -12.48 2.33 -0.71
C HIS A 248 -11.79 3.70 -0.63
N GLU A 249 -11.22 4.15 -1.74
CA GLU A 249 -10.52 5.43 -1.83
C GLU A 249 -11.48 6.62 -1.72
N GLY A 250 -12.71 6.47 -2.22
CA GLY A 250 -13.78 7.44 -1.99
C GLY A 250 -14.09 7.62 -0.49
N GLN A 251 -14.02 6.54 0.30
CA GLN A 251 -14.19 6.61 1.75
C GLN A 251 -13.03 7.38 2.41
N HIS A 252 -11.77 7.12 2.02
CA HIS A 252 -10.63 7.92 2.47
C HIS A 252 -10.77 9.39 2.12
N PHE A 253 -11.12 9.70 0.88
CA PHE A 253 -11.32 11.07 0.40
C PHE A 253 -12.41 11.82 1.19
N ALA A 254 -13.52 11.13 1.52
CA ALA A 254 -14.56 11.69 2.37
C ALA A 254 -14.06 11.91 3.81
N ASP A 255 -13.37 10.92 4.37
CA ASP A 255 -12.88 10.98 5.75
C ASP A 255 -11.76 12.02 5.95
N TYR A 256 -10.89 12.28 4.96
CA TYR A 256 -9.90 13.35 5.04
C TYR A 256 -10.52 14.73 5.28
N LYS A 257 -11.75 14.95 4.80
CA LYS A 257 -12.49 16.21 5.00
C LYS A 257 -13.18 16.24 6.36
N LEU A 258 -13.72 15.10 6.80
CA LEU A 258 -14.50 15.01 8.04
C LEU A 258 -13.61 14.91 9.29
N TYR A 259 -12.50 14.18 9.18
CA TYR A 259 -11.60 13.83 10.28
C TYR A 259 -10.13 13.96 9.85
N PRO A 260 -9.62 15.19 9.65
CA PRO A 260 -8.30 15.44 9.06
C PRO A 260 -7.12 14.92 9.90
N GLU A 261 -7.33 14.61 11.19
CA GLU A 261 -6.30 14.07 12.08
C GLU A 261 -6.42 12.55 12.31
N LEU A 262 -7.43 11.89 11.73
CA LEU A 262 -7.70 10.48 11.94
C LEU A 262 -6.56 9.61 11.39
N SER A 263 -6.12 8.64 12.18
CA SER A 263 -4.99 7.80 11.81
C SER A 263 -5.31 6.91 10.61
N GLY A 264 -4.25 6.50 9.90
CA GLY A 264 -4.39 5.58 8.78
C GLY A 264 -5.10 4.27 9.16
N ALA A 265 -4.88 3.74 10.37
CA ALA A 265 -5.53 2.51 10.82
C ALA A 265 -7.06 2.66 10.92
N ASP A 266 -7.54 3.81 11.39
CA ASP A 266 -8.97 4.11 11.47
C ASP A 266 -9.59 4.36 10.09
N LEU A 267 -8.88 5.09 9.22
CA LEU A 267 -9.28 5.32 7.83
C LEU A 267 -9.45 3.99 7.10
N GLU A 268 -8.46 3.10 7.22
CA GLU A 268 -8.45 1.76 6.64
C GLU A 268 -9.59 0.87 7.13
N TYR A 269 -9.88 0.91 8.43
CA TYR A 269 -10.98 0.15 9.01
C TYR A 269 -12.31 0.54 8.38
N ARG A 270 -12.54 1.84 8.20
CA ARG A 270 -13.77 2.38 7.60
C ARG A 270 -13.87 2.02 6.13
N ALA A 271 -12.79 2.20 5.36
CA ALA A 271 -12.78 1.90 3.93
C ALA A 271 -12.99 0.40 3.65
N LYS A 272 -12.42 -0.51 4.46
CA LYS A 272 -12.64 -1.95 4.35
C LYS A 272 -14.06 -2.39 4.69
N LEU A 273 -14.71 -1.72 5.65
CA LEU A 273 -16.13 -1.93 5.88
C LEU A 273 -16.98 -1.46 4.69
N VAL A 274 -16.58 -0.39 4.00
CA VAL A 274 -17.24 0.01 2.74
C VAL A 274 -17.07 -1.06 1.68
N GLU A 275 -15.88 -1.64 1.52
CA GLU A 275 -15.68 -2.75 0.58
C GLU A 275 -16.64 -3.89 0.87
N LEU A 276 -16.67 -4.38 2.13
CA LEU A 276 -17.56 -5.46 2.53
C LEU A 276 -19.04 -5.08 2.47
N ALA A 277 -19.39 -3.80 2.57
CA ALA A 277 -20.77 -3.33 2.46
C ALA A 277 -21.32 -3.44 1.04
N TYR A 278 -20.47 -3.38 0.00
CA TYR A 278 -20.91 -3.44 -1.39
C TYR A 278 -20.43 -4.69 -2.13
N ALA A 279 -19.43 -5.40 -1.61
CA ALA A 279 -18.87 -6.58 -2.22
C ALA A 279 -19.95 -7.64 -2.48
N ASN A 280 -19.91 -8.20 -3.68
CA ASN A 280 -20.76 -9.31 -4.10
C ASN A 280 -19.88 -10.52 -4.43
N GLN A 281 -19.20 -10.50 -5.57
CA GLN A 281 -18.33 -11.59 -6.02
C GLN A 281 -17.05 -11.67 -5.19
N SER A 282 -16.62 -10.54 -4.59
CA SER A 282 -15.34 -10.44 -3.88
C SER A 282 -15.43 -10.68 -2.36
N ALA A 283 -16.63 -10.75 -1.76
CA ALA A 283 -16.82 -10.68 -0.32
C ALA A 283 -16.00 -11.72 0.48
N TYR A 284 -16.10 -13.01 0.13
CA TYR A 284 -15.34 -14.06 0.83
C TYR A 284 -13.83 -13.96 0.60
N LYS A 285 -13.42 -13.46 -0.57
CA LYS A 285 -12.00 -13.27 -0.89
C LYS A 285 -11.42 -12.13 -0.05
N LEU A 286 -12.15 -11.04 0.10
CA LEU A 286 -11.76 -9.91 0.96
C LEU A 286 -11.65 -10.36 2.42
N LEU A 287 -12.65 -11.08 2.95
CA LEU A 287 -12.60 -11.62 4.31
C LEU A 287 -11.39 -12.55 4.51
N SER A 288 -11.14 -13.45 3.57
CA SER A 288 -9.97 -14.33 3.62
C SER A 288 -8.65 -13.55 3.60
N PHE A 289 -8.57 -12.50 2.80
CA PHE A 289 -7.38 -11.65 2.73
C PHE A 289 -7.17 -10.90 4.04
N PHE A 290 -8.21 -10.22 4.55
CA PHE A 290 -8.16 -9.48 5.81
C PHE A 290 -7.74 -10.41 6.96
N GLN A 291 -8.29 -11.63 7.04
CA GLN A 291 -7.91 -12.60 8.07
C GLN A 291 -6.46 -13.07 7.94
N SER A 292 -5.95 -13.23 6.71
CA SER A 292 -4.57 -13.68 6.47
C SER A 292 -3.51 -12.59 6.68
N ASN A 293 -3.89 -11.32 6.60
CA ASN A 293 -2.99 -10.18 6.68
C ASN A 293 -3.33 -9.31 7.91
N THR A 294 -3.08 -9.84 9.11
CA THR A 294 -3.33 -9.15 10.37
C THR A 294 -2.06 -8.90 11.18
N THR A 295 -2.06 -7.83 11.96
CA THR A 295 -1.05 -7.56 13.00
C THR A 295 -1.69 -6.74 14.13
N GLN A 296 -1.06 -6.73 15.30
CA GLN A 296 -1.44 -5.84 16.41
C GLN A 296 -0.64 -4.52 16.40
N ASP A 297 0.30 -4.38 15.48
CA ASP A 297 1.06 -3.15 15.29
C ASP A 297 0.26 -2.11 14.50
N ARG A 298 -0.24 -1.09 15.20
CA ARG A 298 -1.02 0.02 14.64
C ARG A 298 -0.26 0.84 13.58
N SER A 299 1.07 0.85 13.64
CA SER A 299 1.88 1.56 12.63
C SER A 299 1.76 0.91 11.25
N ASN A 300 1.39 -0.36 11.19
CA ASN A 300 0.90 -1.03 9.98
C ASN A 300 -0.62 -0.88 9.88
N ALA A 301 -1.05 0.29 9.39
CA ALA A 301 -2.45 0.67 9.29
C ALA A 301 -3.34 -0.40 8.63
N HIS A 302 -2.91 -0.98 7.51
CA HIS A 302 -3.71 -1.96 6.78
C HIS A 302 -3.93 -3.24 7.58
N SER A 303 -2.84 -3.87 8.04
CA SER A 303 -2.91 -5.15 8.74
C SER A 303 -3.54 -5.00 10.13
N PHE A 304 -3.37 -3.84 10.78
CA PHE A 304 -4.08 -3.52 12.01
C PHE A 304 -5.59 -3.42 11.73
N ALA A 305 -6.01 -2.58 10.78
CA ALA A 305 -7.42 -2.44 10.40
C ALA A 305 -8.07 -3.78 10.02
N ASN A 306 -7.36 -4.64 9.28
CA ASN A 306 -7.83 -5.98 8.95
C ASN A 306 -8.19 -6.80 10.19
N ALA A 307 -7.33 -6.76 11.23
CA ALA A 307 -7.57 -7.47 12.48
C ALA A 307 -8.87 -6.99 13.15
N HIS A 308 -9.11 -5.68 13.17
CA HIS A 308 -10.33 -5.09 13.76
C HIS A 308 -11.58 -5.35 12.91
N VAL A 309 -11.48 -5.30 11.58
CA VAL A 309 -12.59 -5.68 10.69
C VAL A 309 -13.00 -7.12 10.95
N ILE A 310 -12.05 -8.06 10.93
CA ILE A 310 -12.32 -9.48 11.16
C ILE A 310 -12.90 -9.74 12.55
N LYS A 311 -12.31 -9.16 13.60
CA LYS A 311 -12.82 -9.24 14.98
C LYS A 311 -14.27 -8.75 15.07
N ASN A 312 -14.56 -7.57 14.54
CA ASN A 312 -15.88 -6.96 14.67
C ASN A 312 -16.94 -7.65 13.81
N MET A 313 -16.59 -8.09 12.60
CA MET A 313 -17.45 -8.89 11.74
C MET A 313 -17.77 -10.25 12.37
N ALA A 314 -16.78 -10.92 12.98
CA ALA A 314 -16.98 -12.20 13.66
C ALA A 314 -17.90 -12.05 14.88
N LYS A 315 -17.71 -10.97 15.66
CA LYS A 315 -18.58 -10.67 16.79
C LYS A 315 -20.02 -10.42 16.36
N GLU A 316 -20.22 -9.69 15.27
CA GLU A 316 -21.55 -9.34 14.76
C GLU A 316 -22.27 -10.54 14.14
N LEU A 317 -21.59 -11.35 13.32
CA LEU A 317 -22.23 -12.40 12.52
C LEU A 317 -22.12 -13.81 13.12
N LEU A 318 -21.01 -14.09 13.82
CA LEU A 318 -20.69 -15.43 14.32
C LEU A 318 -20.81 -15.52 15.85
N ARG A 319 -20.96 -14.38 16.56
CA ARG A 319 -20.97 -14.28 18.03
C ARG A 319 -19.71 -14.84 18.69
N HIS A 320 -18.59 -14.83 17.96
CA HIS A 320 -17.26 -15.21 18.44
C HIS A 320 -16.35 -13.97 18.53
N GLU A 321 -15.33 -14.01 19.39
CA GLU A 321 -14.37 -12.91 19.48
C GLU A 321 -13.45 -12.83 18.25
N GLN A 322 -13.21 -13.94 17.57
CA GLN A 322 -12.45 -14.03 16.33
C GLN A 322 -13.01 -15.15 15.44
N ALA A 323 -12.96 -14.97 14.11
CA ALA A 323 -13.21 -16.06 13.19
C ALA A 323 -12.02 -17.02 13.21
N THR A 324 -12.30 -18.31 13.37
CA THR A 324 -11.25 -19.31 13.54
C THR A 324 -10.80 -19.91 12.20
N ASP A 325 -11.72 -19.98 11.22
CA ASP A 325 -11.45 -20.51 9.88
C ASP A 325 -12.24 -19.77 8.79
N ASN A 326 -11.62 -19.63 7.61
CA ASN A 326 -12.24 -19.03 6.42
C ASN A 326 -13.50 -19.79 5.95
N SER A 327 -13.64 -21.06 6.31
CA SER A 327 -14.86 -21.83 6.01
C SER A 327 -16.09 -21.30 6.75
N GLU A 328 -15.94 -20.61 7.88
CA GLU A 328 -17.05 -20.04 8.64
C GLU A 328 -17.72 -18.90 7.88
N TRP A 329 -16.93 -18.03 7.23
CA TRP A 329 -17.46 -16.94 6.41
C TRP A 329 -18.35 -17.45 5.29
N LYS A 330 -17.97 -18.57 4.66
CA LYS A 330 -18.72 -19.16 3.53
C LYS A 330 -20.09 -19.74 3.92
N LYS A 331 -20.39 -19.86 5.21
CA LYS A 331 -21.69 -20.30 5.71
C LYS A 331 -22.70 -19.14 5.78
N LEU A 332 -22.22 -17.89 5.76
CA LEU A 332 -23.04 -16.70 5.85
C LEU A 332 -23.48 -16.25 4.45
N SER A 333 -24.65 -15.63 4.34
CA SER A 333 -25.05 -15.01 3.08
C SER A 333 -24.27 -13.70 2.85
N ILE A 334 -24.02 -13.37 1.58
CA ILE A 334 -23.40 -12.09 1.21
C ILE A 334 -24.25 -10.90 1.71
N ILE A 335 -25.57 -11.04 1.70
CA ILE A 335 -26.50 -10.01 2.18
C ILE A 335 -26.25 -9.72 3.67
N ASP A 336 -26.10 -10.77 4.49
CA ASP A 336 -25.82 -10.62 5.92
C ASP A 336 -24.45 -9.99 6.16
N ILE A 337 -23.43 -10.41 5.39
CA ILE A 337 -22.08 -9.81 5.44
C ILE A 337 -22.16 -8.31 5.12
N ASN A 338 -22.85 -7.93 4.05
CA ASN A 338 -23.00 -6.54 3.65
C ASN A 338 -23.77 -5.74 4.73
N ALA A 339 -24.84 -6.30 5.28
CA ALA A 339 -25.65 -5.64 6.31
C ALA A 339 -24.84 -5.39 7.60
N ALA A 340 -24.07 -6.38 8.06
CA ALA A 340 -23.18 -6.25 9.20
C ALA A 340 -22.10 -5.18 8.97
N ALA A 341 -21.47 -5.17 7.79
CA ALA A 341 -20.46 -4.18 7.46
C ALA A 341 -21.03 -2.74 7.48
N ARG A 342 -22.22 -2.53 6.90
CA ARG A 342 -22.94 -1.24 6.97
C ARG A 342 -23.27 -0.85 8.41
N LYS A 343 -23.75 -1.79 9.23
CA LYS A 343 -24.07 -1.55 10.64
C LYS A 343 -22.83 -1.11 11.42
N LEU A 344 -21.71 -1.85 11.29
CA LEU A 344 -20.45 -1.52 11.95
C LEU A 344 -19.92 -0.15 11.52
N LEU A 345 -19.97 0.17 10.23
CA LEU A 345 -19.57 1.48 9.73
C LEU A 345 -20.47 2.60 10.25
N GLY A 346 -21.78 2.36 10.34
CA GLY A 346 -22.75 3.28 10.93
C GLY A 346 -22.46 3.59 12.39
N VAL A 347 -22.23 2.55 13.21
CA VAL A 347 -21.84 2.68 14.62
C VAL A 347 -20.52 3.44 14.77
N ASN A 348 -19.50 3.09 13.99
CA ASN A 348 -18.21 3.78 13.99
C ASN A 348 -18.36 5.27 13.62
N SER A 349 -19.16 5.57 12.58
CA SER A 349 -19.42 6.94 12.14
C SER A 349 -20.16 7.76 13.19
N GLU A 350 -21.12 7.18 13.90
CA GLU A 350 -21.80 7.85 15.01
C GLU A 350 -20.86 8.13 16.18
N GLY A 351 -20.00 7.17 16.50
CA GLY A 351 -18.96 7.34 17.53
C GLY A 351 -17.99 8.47 17.19
N LEU A 352 -17.44 8.50 15.98
CA LEU A 352 -16.53 9.55 15.53
C LEU A 352 -17.19 10.94 15.57
N ARG A 353 -18.47 11.06 15.16
CA ARG A 353 -19.20 12.34 15.26
C ARG A 353 -19.32 12.86 16.69
N LYS A 354 -19.46 11.97 17.68
CA LYS A 354 -19.55 12.34 19.10
C LYS A 354 -18.21 12.84 19.66
N VAL A 355 -17.10 12.28 19.19
CA VAL A 355 -15.75 12.70 19.60
C VAL A 355 -15.33 14.00 18.91
N GLY A 356 -15.68 14.15 17.63
CA GLY A 356 -15.39 15.34 16.83
C GLY A 356 -14.17 15.21 15.92
N LYS A 357 -13.92 16.22 15.09
CA LYS A 357 -12.96 16.21 13.97
C LYS A 357 -11.47 16.09 14.35
N GLU A 358 -11.13 16.35 15.62
CA GLU A 358 -9.75 16.31 16.13
C GLU A 358 -9.37 14.92 16.66
N VAL A 359 -10.26 13.93 16.50
CA VAL A 359 -9.97 12.54 16.84
C VAL A 359 -8.81 12.02 16.01
N LYS A 360 -7.79 11.50 16.70
CA LYS A 360 -6.61 10.89 16.08
C LYS A 360 -6.73 9.39 15.96
N GLU A 361 -7.27 8.76 16.98
CA GLU A 361 -7.37 7.31 17.09
C GLU A 361 -8.72 6.95 17.68
N PHE A 362 -9.41 5.97 17.08
CA PHE A 362 -10.75 5.59 17.52
C PHE A 362 -10.92 4.08 17.70
N ILE A 363 -10.46 3.26 16.76
CA ILE A 363 -10.42 1.80 16.94
C ILE A 363 -9.31 1.40 17.92
N GLN A 364 -9.65 0.51 18.85
CA GLN A 364 -8.77 -0.01 19.91
C GLN A 364 -8.55 -1.51 19.78
#